data_AF-A0A072TJA0-F1
#
_entry.id   AF-A0A072TJA0-F1
#
_cell.length_a   1.000
_cell.length_b   1.000
_cell.length_c   1.000
_cell.angle_alpha   90.00
_cell.angle_beta   90.00
_cell.angle_gamma   90.00
#
_symmetry.space_group_name_H-M   'P 1'
#
loop_
_entity.id
_entity.type
_entity.pdbx_description
1 polymer ?
#
loop_
_entity_poly.entity_id
_entity_poly.type
_entity_poly.pdbx_seq_one_letter_code
_entity_poly.pdbx_strand_id
1 'polypeptide(L)'
;MTMTSFHGVSGTLRVCLVYPRMYNDRKTHLFIYWASDNFKKGCYNLVCPGFIQTDKSITLGQSFNQTSTIDGWTIEMPLAIIQDPNSKNWWINIDEKPIGYYPASLFSSMRSANQVAWFGKTTNDLDTPSPPMGSGALPNGVLGHACFF
;
A
#
# COMPACT_ATOMS: atom_id res chain seq x y z
N MET A 1 7.16 4.03 12.94
CA MET A 1 7.18 3.06 11.82
C MET A 1 8.48 2.27 11.92
N THR A 2 8.40 0.97 12.22
CA THR A 2 9.58 0.08 12.29
C THR A 2 9.77 -0.56 10.92
N MET A 3 10.94 -0.36 10.31
CA MET A 3 11.35 -1.08 9.11
C MET A 3 11.66 -2.52 9.49
N THR A 4 10.75 -3.44 9.18
CA THR A 4 11.11 -4.85 9.16
C THR A 4 11.50 -5.19 7.72
N SER A 5 12.80 -5.38 7.51
CA SER A 5 13.34 -5.99 6.30
C SER A 5 12.86 -7.44 6.26
N PHE A 6 12.05 -7.80 5.28
CA PHE A 6 11.61 -9.18 5.11
C PHE A 6 12.31 -9.84 3.92
N HIS A 7 13.21 -10.76 4.23
CA HIS A 7 13.66 -11.77 3.26
C HIS A 7 12.50 -12.74 3.01
N GLY A 8 12.05 -12.86 1.75
CA GLY A 8 11.20 -13.96 1.31
C GLY A 8 9.76 -13.64 0.91
N VAL A 9 9.30 -12.39 0.98
CA VAL A 9 7.99 -12.00 0.44
C VAL A 9 8.20 -11.24 -0.87
N SER A 10 7.99 -11.90 -2.01
CA SER A 10 8.18 -11.33 -3.36
C SER A 10 7.00 -10.44 -3.78
N GLY A 11 6.48 -9.63 -2.86
CA GLY A 11 5.35 -8.74 -3.07
C GLY A 11 5.18 -7.81 -1.88
N THR A 12 5.59 -6.55 -2.02
CA THR A 12 5.29 -5.50 -1.04
C THR A 12 4.08 -4.73 -1.53
N LEU A 13 2.88 -5.00 -0.99
CA LEU A 13 1.76 -4.11 -1.24
C LEU A 13 1.93 -2.88 -0.35
N ARG A 14 2.08 -1.73 -0.99
CA ARG A 14 2.05 -0.44 -0.31
C ARG A 14 0.75 0.21 -0.74
N VAL A 15 0.00 0.76 0.22
CA VAL A 15 -1.39 1.14 -0.01
C VAL A 15 -1.58 2.66 -0.01
N CYS A 16 -0.81 3.37 0.82
CA CYS A 16 -0.88 4.83 0.91
C CYS A 16 0.47 5.47 0.58
N LEU A 17 0.48 6.44 -0.34
CA LEU A 17 1.67 7.13 -0.81
C LEU A 17 1.49 8.65 -0.81
N VAL A 18 2.43 9.37 -0.20
CA VAL A 18 2.62 10.80 -0.46
C VAL A 18 3.81 10.92 -1.41
N TYR A 19 3.55 11.26 -2.67
CA TYR A 19 4.60 11.42 -3.68
C TYR A 19 4.42 12.68 -4.52
N PRO A 20 4.98 13.81 -4.04
CA PRO A 20 4.79 15.10 -4.70
C PRO A 20 5.25 15.17 -6.14
N ARG A 21 6.37 14.51 -6.49
CA ARG A 21 6.84 14.49 -7.89
C ARG A 21 5.93 13.71 -8.83
N MET A 22 5.23 12.68 -8.33
CA MET A 22 4.37 11.83 -9.15
C MET A 22 2.97 12.42 -9.31
N TYR A 23 2.40 12.97 -8.24
CA TYR A 23 1.01 13.46 -8.22
C TYR A 23 0.87 14.98 -8.29
N ASN A 24 1.98 15.72 -8.23
CA ASN A 24 2.02 17.19 -8.22
C ASN A 24 1.19 17.82 -7.08
N ASP A 25 1.09 17.13 -5.94
CA ASP A 25 0.49 17.64 -4.71
C ASP A 25 1.19 17.09 -3.45
N ARG A 26 0.64 17.34 -2.26
CA ARG A 26 1.16 16.77 -0.99
C ARG A 26 0.13 15.89 -0.28
N LYS A 27 -0.82 15.34 -1.04
CA LYS A 27 -1.90 14.53 -0.49
C LYS A 27 -1.45 13.09 -0.33
N THR A 28 -2.18 12.36 0.51
CA THR A 28 -2.08 10.90 0.54
C THR A 28 -2.88 10.34 -0.62
N HIS A 29 -2.25 9.50 -1.43
CA HIS A 29 -2.88 8.78 -2.53
C HIS A 29 -2.99 7.30 -2.22
N LEU A 30 -4.12 6.71 -2.61
CA LEU A 30 -4.23 5.27 -2.72
C LEU A 30 -3.31 4.82 -3.85
N PHE A 31 -2.45 3.87 -3.58
CA PHE A 31 -1.61 3.29 -4.63
C PHE A 31 -1.45 1.81 -4.39
N ILE A 32 -0.95 1.13 -5.41
CA ILE A 32 -0.44 -0.22 -5.28
C ILE A 32 0.94 -0.28 -5.92
N TYR A 33 1.76 -1.18 -5.41
CA TYR A 33 3.05 -1.48 -5.98
C TYR A 33 3.26 -2.97 -5.95
N TRP A 34 3.80 -3.51 -7.04
CA TRP A 34 4.32 -4.87 -7.06
C TRP A 34 5.80 -4.82 -7.41
N ALA A 35 6.55 -5.78 -6.87
CA ALA A 35 7.91 -6.05 -7.29
C ALA A 35 8.14 -7.54 -7.34
N SER A 36 8.96 -7.99 -8.28
CA SER A 36 9.39 -9.38 -8.39
C SER A 36 10.89 -9.46 -8.70
N ASP A 37 11.42 -10.68 -8.69
CA ASP A 37 12.82 -10.98 -9.00
C ASP A 37 13.81 -10.11 -8.18
N ASN A 38 13.63 -10.02 -6.85
CA ASN A 38 14.43 -9.19 -5.94
C ASN A 38 14.46 -7.70 -6.31
N PHE A 39 13.27 -7.11 -6.52
CA PHE A 39 13.11 -5.69 -6.90
C PHE A 39 13.72 -5.31 -8.26
N LYS A 40 14.13 -6.28 -9.09
CA LYS A 40 14.57 -6.03 -10.48
C LYS A 40 13.42 -5.63 -11.38
N LYS A 41 12.21 -6.10 -11.08
CA LYS A 41 10.97 -5.72 -11.75
C LYS A 41 10.01 -5.15 -10.73
N GLY A 42 9.23 -4.18 -11.15
CA GLY A 42 8.14 -3.66 -10.32
C GLY A 42 7.43 -2.50 -11.00
N CYS A 43 6.25 -2.18 -10.49
CA CYS A 43 5.41 -1.16 -11.07
C CYS A 43 4.52 -0.48 -10.04
N TYR A 44 4.27 0.81 -10.26
CA TYR A 44 3.26 1.57 -9.55
C TYR A 44 1.93 1.51 -10.30
N ASN A 45 0.84 1.29 -9.56
CA ASN A 45 -0.54 1.36 -10.06
C ASN A 45 -0.70 0.57 -11.39
N LEU A 46 -1.25 1.25 -12.40
CA LEU A 46 -1.45 0.75 -13.76
C LEU A 46 -0.46 1.34 -14.76
N VAL A 47 0.64 1.95 -14.30
CA VAL A 47 1.63 2.61 -15.17
C VAL A 47 2.27 1.63 -16.16
N CYS A 48 2.36 0.36 -15.77
CA CYS A 48 2.81 -0.73 -16.61
C CYS A 48 2.03 -2.02 -16.29
N PRO A 49 2.05 -3.01 -17.20
CA PRO A 49 1.32 -4.26 -17.01
C PRO A 49 1.72 -4.98 -15.73
N GLY A 50 0.74 -5.53 -15.01
CA GLY A 50 0.99 -6.36 -13.84
C GLY A 50 -0.20 -6.46 -12.89
N PHE A 51 -1.00 -5.40 -12.76
CA PHE A 51 -2.26 -5.44 -12.03
C PHE A 51 -3.45 -5.38 -13.00
N ILE A 52 -4.44 -6.24 -12.78
CA ILE A 52 -5.70 -6.23 -13.53
C ILE A 52 -6.78 -5.67 -12.64
N GLN A 53 -7.16 -4.41 -12.88
CA GLN A 53 -8.24 -3.76 -12.17
C GLN A 53 -9.60 -4.23 -12.73
N THR A 54 -10.44 -4.79 -11.86
CA THR A 54 -11.76 -5.33 -12.21
C THR A 54 -12.90 -4.41 -11.79
N ASP A 55 -12.74 -3.71 -10.66
CA ASP A 55 -13.69 -2.71 -10.19
C ASP A 55 -13.07 -1.31 -10.30
N LYS A 56 -13.78 -0.41 -11.00
CA LYS A 56 -13.36 0.98 -11.25
C LYS A 56 -13.96 1.97 -10.27
N SER A 57 -14.78 1.52 -9.31
CA SER A 57 -15.35 2.36 -8.25
C SER A 57 -14.27 2.96 -7.34
N ILE A 58 -13.12 2.28 -7.23
CA ILE A 58 -11.93 2.73 -6.51
C ILE A 58 -10.83 2.98 -7.53
N THR A 59 -10.39 4.22 -7.69
CA THR A 59 -9.36 4.57 -8.67
C THR A 59 -7.98 4.54 -8.02
N LEU A 60 -7.06 3.73 -8.57
CA LEU A 60 -5.66 3.74 -8.14
C LEU A 60 -5.01 5.07 -8.49
N GLY A 61 -4.28 5.66 -7.55
CA GLY A 61 -3.71 7.00 -7.66
C GLY A 61 -4.66 8.13 -7.22
N GLN A 62 -5.89 7.83 -6.80
CA GLN A 62 -6.77 8.87 -6.25
C GLN A 62 -6.28 9.38 -4.89
N SER A 63 -6.45 10.67 -4.64
CA SER A 63 -6.15 11.27 -3.33
C SER A 63 -7.26 10.98 -2.33
N PHE A 64 -6.91 10.77 -1.07
CA PHE A 64 -7.89 10.78 0.02
C PHE A 64 -8.33 12.23 0.30
N ASN A 65 -9.64 12.47 0.32
CA ASN A 65 -10.20 13.80 0.61
C ASN A 65 -10.19 14.13 2.10
N GLN A 66 -10.18 13.10 2.95
CA GLN A 66 -10.14 13.22 4.40
C GLN A 66 -9.06 12.30 4.95
N THR A 67 -8.43 12.72 6.04
CA THR A 67 -7.40 11.96 6.76
C THR A 67 -7.69 12.03 8.25
N SER A 68 -7.25 11.01 8.99
CA SER A 68 -7.38 11.00 10.45
C SER A 68 -6.69 12.21 11.08
N THR A 69 -7.29 12.75 12.14
CA THR A 69 -6.73 13.85 12.94
C THR A 69 -6.65 13.45 14.40
N ILE A 70 -5.61 13.92 15.10
CA ILE A 70 -5.49 13.77 16.56
C ILE A 70 -6.74 14.33 17.23
N ASP A 71 -7.32 13.54 18.16
CA ASP A 71 -8.55 13.84 18.90
C ASP A 71 -9.79 14.13 18.03
N GLY A 72 -9.73 13.81 16.74
CA GLY A 72 -10.85 13.97 15.80
C GLY A 72 -11.30 12.63 15.23
N TRP A 73 -11.79 12.68 13.99
CA TRP A 73 -12.25 11.49 13.29
C TRP A 73 -11.08 10.59 12.91
N THR A 74 -11.15 9.32 13.30
CA THR A 74 -10.26 8.27 12.79
C THR A 74 -10.89 7.67 11.54
N ILE A 75 -10.13 7.65 10.46
CA ILE A 75 -10.53 7.00 9.21
C ILE A 75 -9.75 5.70 9.10
N GLU A 76 -10.50 4.63 8.92
CA GLU A 76 -9.97 3.28 8.71
C GLU A 76 -10.33 2.82 7.29
N MET A 77 -9.46 1.99 6.72
CA MET A 77 -9.68 1.39 5.41
C MET A 77 -9.29 -0.09 5.51
N PRO A 78 -10.27 -1.00 5.66
CA PRO A 78 -10.03 -2.42 5.63
C PRO A 78 -9.33 -2.87 4.34
N LEU A 79 -8.23 -3.60 4.49
CA LEU A 79 -7.40 -4.07 3.39
C LEU A 79 -7.16 -5.56 3.54
N ALA A 80 -7.34 -6.30 2.45
CA ALA A 80 -6.99 -7.71 2.40
C ALA A 80 -6.26 -8.06 1.11
N ILE A 81 -5.29 -8.97 1.22
CA ILE A 81 -4.64 -9.62 0.09
C ILE A 81 -4.95 -11.09 0.19
N ILE A 82 -5.62 -11.63 -0.81
CA ILE A 82 -6.15 -13.00 -0.78
C ILE A 82 -5.65 -13.73 -2.02
N GLN A 83 -5.02 -14.89 -1.83
CA GLN A 83 -4.69 -15.75 -2.95
C GLN A 83 -5.92 -16.58 -3.35
N ASP A 84 -6.28 -16.53 -4.62
CA ASP A 84 -7.29 -17.42 -5.19
C ASP A 84 -6.73 -18.86 -5.26
N PRO A 85 -7.43 -19.86 -4.68
CA PRO A 85 -6.91 -21.22 -4.62
C PRO A 85 -6.83 -21.92 -5.98
N ASN A 86 -7.62 -21.49 -6.97
CA ASN A 86 -7.71 -22.10 -8.29
C ASN A 86 -6.74 -21.45 -9.28
N SER A 87 -6.88 -20.14 -9.50
CA SER A 87 -6.06 -19.37 -10.43
C SER A 87 -4.68 -18.99 -9.88
N LYS A 88 -4.51 -19.06 -8.56
CA LYS A 88 -3.32 -18.58 -7.82
C LYS A 88 -3.05 -17.08 -7.95
N ASN A 89 -4.00 -16.32 -8.49
CA ASN A 89 -3.94 -14.87 -8.56
C ASN A 89 -4.07 -14.27 -7.17
N TRP A 90 -3.40 -13.13 -6.96
CA TRP A 90 -3.42 -12.40 -5.69
C TRP A 90 -4.40 -11.24 -5.79
N TRP A 91 -5.56 -11.38 -5.17
CA TRP A 91 -6.62 -10.38 -5.12
C TRP A 91 -6.35 -9.33 -4.07
N ILE A 92 -6.66 -8.09 -4.41
CA ILE A 92 -6.62 -6.94 -3.51
C ILE A 92 -8.05 -6.53 -3.23
N ASN A 93 -8.40 -6.54 -1.94
CA ASN A 93 -9.69 -6.08 -1.46
C ASN A 93 -9.49 -4.81 -0.64
N ILE A 94 -10.33 -3.81 -0.92
CA ILE A 94 -10.40 -2.56 -0.17
C ILE A 94 -11.86 -2.37 0.23
N ASP A 95 -12.11 -2.12 1.51
CA ASP A 95 -13.47 -2.00 2.07
C ASP A 95 -14.38 -3.18 1.64
N GLU A 96 -13.84 -4.40 1.79
CA GLU A 96 -14.50 -5.66 1.42
C GLU A 96 -14.80 -5.83 -0.09
N LYS A 97 -14.37 -4.89 -0.94
CA LYS A 97 -14.57 -4.95 -2.40
C LYS A 97 -13.31 -5.43 -3.11
N PRO A 98 -13.38 -6.48 -3.95
CA PRO A 98 -12.25 -6.90 -4.78
C PRO A 98 -12.01 -5.88 -5.89
N ILE A 99 -10.97 -5.07 -5.75
CA ILE A 99 -10.65 -4.02 -6.73
C ILE A 99 -9.92 -4.56 -7.96
N GLY A 100 -9.24 -5.70 -7.82
CA GLY A 100 -8.50 -6.35 -8.89
C GLY A 100 -7.48 -7.34 -8.34
N TYR A 101 -6.64 -7.86 -9.24
CA TYR A 101 -5.67 -8.89 -8.89
C TYR A 101 -4.33 -8.75 -9.61
N TYR A 102 -3.28 -9.29 -8.99
CA TYR A 102 -2.02 -9.60 -9.65
C TYR A 102 -2.06 -11.04 -10.20
N PRO A 103 -1.78 -11.24 -11.50
CA PRO A 103 -1.67 -12.58 -12.06
C PRO A 103 -0.57 -13.39 -11.38
N ALA A 104 -0.81 -14.68 -11.13
CA ALA A 104 0.18 -15.57 -10.54
C ALA A 104 1.52 -15.59 -11.32
N SER A 105 1.44 -15.46 -12.65
CA SER A 105 2.60 -15.43 -13.55
C SER A 105 3.54 -14.26 -13.34
N LEU A 106 3.11 -13.22 -12.59
CA LEU A 106 3.95 -12.08 -12.23
C LEU A 106 5.07 -12.45 -11.26
N PHE A 107 4.87 -13.53 -10.50
CA PHE A 107 5.76 -13.97 -9.44
C PHE A 107 6.29 -15.38 -9.73
N SER A 108 7.57 -15.47 -10.08
CA SER A 108 8.26 -16.73 -10.39
C SER A 108 8.37 -17.67 -9.18
N SER A 109 8.49 -17.13 -7.97
CA SER A 109 8.76 -17.88 -6.73
C SER A 109 7.65 -17.82 -5.68
N MET A 110 6.60 -17.00 -5.87
CA MET A 110 5.56 -16.76 -4.86
C MET A 110 4.34 -17.66 -5.06
N ARG A 111 4.52 -18.97 -4.87
CA ARG A 111 3.44 -19.96 -4.97
C ARG A 111 2.44 -19.86 -3.81
N SER A 112 2.92 -19.44 -2.65
CA SER A 112 2.15 -19.10 -1.44
C SER A 112 2.89 -17.97 -0.70
N ALA A 113 2.21 -17.34 0.27
CA ALA A 113 2.82 -16.34 1.13
C ALA A 113 2.70 -16.79 2.58
N ASN A 114 3.82 -16.82 3.29
CA ASN A 114 3.85 -17.05 4.73
C ASN A 114 3.64 -15.76 5.52
N GLN A 115 3.82 -14.61 4.87
CA GLN A 115 3.64 -13.28 5.46
C GLN A 115 3.09 -12.33 4.40
N VAL A 116 2.17 -11.48 4.84
CA VAL A 116 1.65 -10.34 4.08
C VAL A 116 1.85 -9.11 4.95
N ALA A 117 2.28 -8.02 4.34
CA ALA A 117 2.45 -6.75 5.04
C ALA A 117 2.03 -5.59 4.14
N TRP A 118 1.47 -4.56 4.77
CA TRP A 118 1.12 -3.29 4.16
C TRP A 118 1.80 -2.15 4.91
N PHE A 119 2.19 -1.12 4.16
CA PHE A 119 2.86 0.06 4.71
C PHE A 119 2.45 1.32 3.97
N GLY A 120 2.49 2.45 4.68
CA GLY A 120 2.53 3.77 4.08
C GLY A 120 3.94 4.12 3.59
N LYS A 121 4.04 4.98 2.57
CA LYS A 121 5.31 5.52 2.07
C LYS A 121 5.22 7.03 1.90
N THR A 122 6.19 7.76 2.42
CA THR A 122 6.46 9.14 2.00
C THR A 122 7.69 9.16 1.10
N THR A 123 7.77 10.20 0.27
CA THR A 123 8.94 10.48 -0.54
C THR A 123 9.26 11.97 -0.44
N ASN A 124 10.52 12.30 -0.61
CA ASN A 124 11.03 13.65 -0.57
C ASN A 124 12.16 13.81 -1.59
N ASP A 125 12.58 15.05 -1.81
CA ASP A 125 13.71 15.35 -2.66
C ASP A 125 15.01 14.87 -2.03
N LEU A 126 16.04 14.66 -2.87
CA LEU A 126 17.38 14.37 -2.38
C LEU A 126 17.84 15.53 -1.47
N ASP A 127 18.53 15.19 -0.39
CA ASP A 127 19.07 16.13 0.61
C ASP A 127 18.04 16.91 1.44
N THR A 128 16.75 16.55 1.39
CA THR A 128 15.76 17.06 2.35
C THR A 128 15.50 16.05 3.48
N PRO A 129 15.17 16.50 4.71
CA PRO A 129 14.74 15.59 5.77
C PRO A 129 13.53 14.74 5.35
N SER A 130 13.51 13.48 5.78
CA SER A 130 12.37 12.59 5.57
C SER A 130 11.09 13.21 6.15
N PRO A 131 9.97 13.22 5.42
CA PRO A 131 8.71 13.76 5.91
C PRO A 131 8.22 12.99 7.15
N PRO A 132 7.51 13.65 8.08
CA PRO A 132 6.91 12.98 9.22
C PRO A 132 5.91 11.91 8.75
N MET A 133 5.83 10.82 9.51
CA MET A 133 4.95 9.67 9.26
C MET A 133 4.17 9.32 10.53
N GLY A 134 2.93 8.87 10.36
CA GLY A 134 2.02 8.58 11.47
C GLY A 134 1.46 9.84 12.12
N SER A 135 1.02 9.74 13.38
CA SER A 135 0.42 10.86 14.11
C SER A 135 1.46 11.84 14.68
N GLY A 136 2.72 11.43 14.80
CA GLY A 136 3.76 12.21 15.49
C GLY A 136 3.65 12.20 17.03
N ALA A 137 2.60 11.58 17.59
CA ALA A 137 2.43 11.45 19.03
C ALA A 137 3.22 10.27 19.61
N LEU A 138 3.79 10.45 20.80
CA LEU A 138 4.41 9.36 21.55
C LEU A 138 3.32 8.45 22.17
N PRO A 139 3.61 7.15 22.38
CA PRO A 139 2.65 6.24 23.01
C PRO A 139 2.24 6.74 24.40
N ASN A 140 0.93 6.96 24.59
CA ASN A 140 0.36 7.42 25.86
C ASN A 140 -0.95 6.71 26.24
N GLY A 141 -1.29 5.61 25.55
CA GLY A 141 -2.49 4.82 25.83
C GLY A 141 -3.80 5.38 25.28
N VAL A 142 -3.77 6.51 24.56
CA VAL A 142 -4.95 7.11 23.94
C VAL A 142 -5.05 6.69 22.47
N LEU A 143 -6.14 6.03 22.09
CA LEU A 143 -6.31 5.50 20.74
C LEU A 143 -6.32 6.60 19.66
N GLY A 144 -6.94 7.75 19.94
CA GLY A 144 -6.99 8.91 19.02
C GLY A 144 -5.63 9.56 18.74
N HIS A 145 -4.58 9.18 19.49
CA HIS A 145 -3.21 9.61 19.25
C HIS A 145 -2.39 8.56 18.48
N ALA A 146 -2.90 7.33 18.37
CA ALA A 146 -2.19 6.25 17.73
C ALA A 146 -2.28 6.34 16.19
N CYS A 147 -1.27 5.79 15.52
CA CYS A 147 -1.33 5.45 14.11
C CYS A 147 -1.19 3.93 14.03
N PHE A 148 -2.18 3.26 13.43
CA PHE A 148 -2.24 1.80 13.34
C PHE A 148 -2.63 1.34 11.94
N PHE A 149 -2.51 0.03 11.73
CA PHE A 149 -2.75 -0.66 10.46
C PHE A 149 -3.45 -1.99 10.70
#